data_AF-A0A1C5I3V3-F1
#
_entry.id   AF-A0A1C5I3V3-F1
#
_cell.length_a   1.000
_cell.length_b   1.000
_cell.length_c   1.000
_cell.angle_alpha   90.00
_cell.angle_beta   90.00
_cell.angle_gamma   90.00
#
_symmetry.space_group_name_H-M   'P 1'
#
loop_
_entity.id
_entity.type
_entity.pdbx_description
1 polymer ?
#
loop_
_entity_poly.entity_id
_entity_poly.type
_entity_poly.pdbx_seq_one_letter_code
_entity_poly.pdbx_strand_id
1 'polypeptide(L)'
;MKTFTGCVDGVSTVTLWALRGATVRRVTDRVFVDGNGIWIEGVHGVVGYPWAEIMDVGMCVLALPPDDQPFLYLDVSHSSGEFLELNEDLDGFPEAVRAVAERAGRPVPELDELRRAGGCVEICRARTVGG
;
A
#
# COMPACT_ATOMS: atom_id res chain seq x y z
N MET A 1 -13.89 -5.49 -45.25
CA MET A 1 -13.11 -6.73 -45.38
C MET A 1 -11.67 -6.38 -45.73
N LYS A 2 -10.79 -6.34 -44.73
CA LYS A 2 -9.37 -6.72 -44.78
C LYS A 2 -8.98 -7.13 -43.37
N THR A 3 -8.45 -8.34 -43.26
CA THR A 3 -7.97 -8.99 -42.05
C THR A 3 -6.60 -8.42 -41.67
N PHE A 4 -6.35 -8.20 -40.38
CA PHE A 4 -4.99 -8.08 -39.84
C PHE A 4 -4.84 -9.13 -38.73
N THR A 5 -4.03 -10.14 -39.01
CA THR A 5 -3.53 -11.11 -38.05
C THR A 5 -2.11 -10.69 -37.72
N GLY A 6 -1.86 -10.39 -36.45
CA GLY A 6 -0.54 -10.19 -35.88
C GLY A 6 -0.59 -10.55 -34.40
N CYS A 7 -0.10 -11.74 -34.05
CA CYS A 7 0.27 -12.06 -32.68
C CYS A 7 1.56 -11.29 -32.37
N VAL A 8 1.50 -10.41 -31.37
CA VAL A 8 2.65 -9.95 -30.61
C VAL A 8 2.22 -9.86 -29.15
N ASP A 9 3.12 -10.33 -28.29
CA ASP A 9 2.91 -10.77 -26.93
C ASP A 9 2.18 -9.78 -26.01
N GLY A 10 1.38 -10.34 -25.09
CA GLY A 10 1.10 -9.68 -23.81
C GLY A 10 -0.13 -8.80 -23.71
N VAL A 11 -1.30 -9.23 -24.21
CA VAL A 11 -2.59 -8.67 -23.76
C VAL A 11 -3.62 -9.79 -23.64
N SER A 12 -3.99 -10.17 -22.41
CA SER A 12 -5.21 -10.93 -22.17
C SER A 12 -6.29 -9.97 -21.68
N THR A 13 -7.10 -9.52 -22.62
CA THR A 13 -8.39 -8.86 -22.38
C THR A 13 -9.32 -9.84 -21.67
N VAL A 14 -9.84 -9.47 -20.50
CA VAL A 14 -10.79 -10.25 -19.71
C VAL A 14 -12.19 -10.12 -20.30
N THR A 15 -12.88 -11.24 -20.52
CA THR A 15 -14.33 -11.26 -20.71
C THR A 15 -14.98 -11.94 -19.51
N LEU A 16 -15.67 -11.15 -18.68
CA LEU A 16 -16.49 -11.63 -17.57
C LEU A 16 -17.83 -12.15 -18.12
N TRP A 17 -18.07 -13.45 -18.02
CA TRP A 17 -19.43 -14.01 -18.03
C TRP A 17 -19.67 -14.71 -16.70
N ALA A 18 -20.72 -14.26 -16.03
CA ALA A 18 -21.12 -14.56 -14.67
C ALA A 18 -21.08 -16.07 -14.31
N LEU A 19 -20.35 -16.42 -13.25
CA LEU A 19 -20.73 -17.44 -12.27
C LEU A 19 -20.15 -17.04 -10.91
N ARG A 20 -20.96 -17.26 -9.86
CA ARG A 20 -20.70 -16.91 -8.47
C ARG A 20 -19.34 -17.43 -7.97
N GLY A 21 -18.65 -16.60 -7.19
CA GLY A 21 -17.62 -17.03 -6.23
C GLY A 21 -16.19 -17.11 -6.77
N ALA A 22 -15.52 -15.95 -6.83
CA ALA A 22 -14.09 -15.74 -6.56
C ALA A 22 -13.68 -14.39 -7.16
N THR A 23 -13.40 -13.40 -6.32
CA THR A 23 -12.74 -12.17 -6.76
C THR A 23 -11.27 -12.52 -7.00
N VAL A 24 -10.86 -12.68 -8.25
CA VAL A 24 -9.43 -12.78 -8.59
C VAL A 24 -8.85 -11.37 -8.45
N ARG A 25 -8.42 -11.00 -7.24
CA ARG A 25 -7.58 -9.81 -7.02
C ARG A 25 -6.20 -10.15 -7.57
N ARG A 26 -5.95 -9.77 -8.82
CA ARG A 26 -4.59 -9.76 -9.36
C ARG A 26 -3.89 -8.59 -8.68
N VAL A 27 -3.15 -8.89 -7.61
CA VAL A 27 -2.26 -7.93 -6.97
C VAL A 27 -1.17 -7.60 -7.99
N THR A 28 -1.20 -6.40 -8.56
CA THR A 28 -0.21 -5.98 -9.57
C THR A 28 1.01 -5.34 -8.94
N ASP A 29 0.87 -4.80 -7.74
CA ASP A 29 1.90 -4.03 -7.08
C ASP A 29 2.22 -4.64 -5.70
N ARG A 30 3.51 -4.70 -5.39
CA ARG A 30 4.06 -5.25 -4.16
C ARG A 30 4.76 -4.15 -3.39
N VAL A 31 4.55 -4.10 -2.08
CA VAL A 31 5.30 -3.24 -1.17
C VAL A 31 6.31 -4.05 -0.39
N PHE A 32 7.51 -3.49 -0.21
CA PHE A 32 8.52 -4.03 0.67
C PHE A 32 9.31 -2.92 1.34
N VAL A 33 9.89 -3.25 2.49
CA VAL A 33 10.61 -2.32 3.34
C VAL A 33 11.99 -2.87 3.63
N ASP A 34 13.02 -2.03 3.49
CA ASP A 34 14.40 -2.40 3.76
C ASP A 34 15.12 -1.34 4.60
N GLY A 35 16.44 -1.48 4.74
CA GLY A 35 17.26 -0.53 5.51
C GLY A 35 17.29 0.89 4.92
N ASN A 36 16.91 1.07 3.66
CA ASN A 36 17.01 2.32 2.91
C ASN A 36 15.67 3.07 2.80
N GLY A 37 14.55 2.35 2.71
CA GLY A 37 13.24 2.99 2.60
C GLY A 37 12.07 2.03 2.46
N ILE A 38 10.96 2.59 2.00
CA ILE A 38 9.77 1.87 1.57
C ILE A 38 9.75 1.86 0.04
N TRP A 39 9.47 0.70 -0.55
CA TRP A 39 9.55 0.50 -1.99
C TRP A 39 8.26 -0.15 -2.50
N ILE A 40 7.81 0.30 -3.67
CA ILE A 40 6.66 -0.25 -4.37
C ILE A 40 7.16 -0.78 -5.71
N GLU A 41 7.05 -2.08 -5.91
CA GLU A 41 7.33 -2.77 -7.16
C GLU A 41 6.01 -2.98 -7.91
N GLY A 42 5.86 -2.31 -9.05
CA GLY A 42 4.72 -2.49 -9.95
C GLY A 42 5.17 -2.89 -11.35
N VAL A 43 4.21 -3.00 -12.27
CA VAL A 43 4.44 -3.44 -13.66
C VAL A 43 5.45 -2.55 -14.41
N HIS A 44 5.56 -1.28 -14.02
CA HIS A 44 6.40 -0.27 -14.69
C HIS A 44 7.76 -0.03 -14.00
N GLY A 45 8.08 -0.78 -12.95
CA GLY A 45 9.33 -0.67 -12.21
C GLY A 45 9.12 -0.44 -10.72
N VAL A 46 10.18 0.04 -10.06
CA VAL A 46 10.22 0.25 -8.61
C VAL A 46 10.25 1.73 -8.30
N VAL A 47 9.32 2.19 -7.46
CA VAL A 47 9.31 3.53 -6.88
C VAL A 47 9.70 3.43 -5.40
N GLY A 48 10.51 4.37 -4.93
CA GLY A 48 11.09 4.34 -3.59
C GLY A 48 10.88 5.62 -2.81
N TYR A 49 10.69 5.45 -1.51
CA TYR A 49 10.57 6.51 -0.52
C TYR A 49 11.66 6.30 0.53
N PRO A 50 12.82 6.96 0.38
CA PRO A 50 13.93 6.80 1.29
C PRO A 50 13.57 7.27 2.70
N TRP A 51 14.07 6.57 3.71
CA TRP A 51 13.81 6.95 5.10
C TRP A 51 14.25 8.36 5.46
N ALA A 52 15.27 8.89 4.80
CA ALA A 52 15.77 10.24 5.02
C ALA A 52 14.76 11.31 4.56
N GLU A 53 13.82 10.96 3.69
CA GLU A 53 12.86 11.87 3.08
C GLU A 53 11.44 11.65 3.64
N ILE A 54 11.19 10.53 4.33
CA ILE A 54 9.95 10.26 5.05
C ILE A 54 9.92 11.05 6.36
N MET A 55 8.90 11.89 6.51
CA MET A 55 8.66 12.70 7.70
C MET A 55 7.81 11.99 8.75
N ASP A 56 6.78 11.27 8.31
CA ASP A 56 5.83 10.59 9.18
C ASP A 56 5.19 9.40 8.46
N VAL A 57 4.80 8.38 9.23
CA VAL A 57 4.02 7.24 8.78
C VAL A 57 2.95 6.94 9.82
N GLY A 58 1.68 7.08 9.42
CA GLY A 58 0.51 6.69 10.19
C GLY A 58 -0.13 5.41 9.67
N MET A 59 -0.72 4.61 10.55
CA MET A 59 -1.68 3.58 10.18
C MET A 59 -3.08 4.16 10.30
N CYS A 60 -3.86 4.08 9.24
CA CYS A 60 -5.19 4.67 9.18
C CYS A 60 -6.23 3.66 8.72
N VAL A 61 -7.48 3.91 9.12
CA VAL A 61 -8.67 3.23 8.63
C VAL A 61 -9.53 4.27 7.93
N LEU A 62 -9.80 4.03 6.64
CA LEU A 62 -10.79 4.78 5.88
C LEU A 62 -12.09 3.97 5.82
N ALA A 63 -13.24 4.62 5.93
CA ALA A 63 -14.52 4.00 5.57
C ALA A 63 -14.78 4.29 4.09
N LEU A 64 -14.79 3.25 3.25
CA LEU A 64 -15.05 3.39 1.81
C LEU A 64 -16.56 3.25 1.51
N PRO A 65 -17.20 4.25 0.89
CA PRO A 65 -18.56 4.10 0.38
C PRO A 65 -18.65 3.00 -0.70
N PRO A 66 -19.83 2.38 -0.91
CA PRO A 66 -21.13 2.68 -0.31
C PRO A 66 -21.41 1.96 1.01
N ASP A 67 -20.63 0.93 1.35
CA ASP A 67 -20.92 0.03 2.47
C ASP A 67 -20.14 0.39 3.75
N ASP A 68 -19.42 1.52 3.74
CA ASP A 68 -18.51 1.98 4.81
C ASP A 68 -17.54 0.88 5.27
N GLN A 69 -17.09 0.05 4.32
CA GLN A 69 -16.18 -1.04 4.64
C GLN A 69 -14.85 -0.43 5.13
N PRO A 70 -14.37 -0.83 6.32
CA PRO A 70 -13.11 -0.31 6.86
C PRO A 70 -11.96 -0.81 5.99
N PHE A 71 -11.15 0.14 5.54
CA PHE A 71 -10.03 -0.06 4.63
C PHE A 71 -8.74 0.43 5.29
N LEU A 72 -7.77 -0.47 5.43
CA LEU A 72 -6.50 -0.18 6.07
C LEU A 72 -5.48 0.38 5.09
N TYR A 73 -4.79 1.43 5.53
CA TYR A 73 -3.68 1.99 4.78
C TYR A 73 -2.62 2.63 5.68
N LEU A 74 -1.38 2.66 5.20
CA LEU A 74 -0.32 3.50 5.71
C LEU A 74 -0.38 4.84 4.99
N ASP A 75 -0.45 5.92 5.76
CA ASP A 75 -0.27 7.28 5.28
C ASP A 75 1.18 7.68 5.50
N VAL A 76 1.93 7.87 4.42
CA VAL A 76 3.36 8.20 4.43
C VAL A 76 3.53 9.66 3.98
N SER A 77 3.96 10.51 4.89
CA SER A 77 4.27 11.91 4.63
C SER A 77 5.71 12.08 4.14
N HIS A 78 5.90 12.73 3.00
CA HIS A 78 7.20 12.98 2.40
C HIS A 78 7.66 14.44 2.57
N SER A 79 8.97 14.65 2.67
CA SER A 79 9.59 15.97 2.84
C SER A 79 9.36 16.95 1.68
N SER A 80 9.01 16.45 0.49
CA SER A 80 8.56 17.27 -0.65
C SER A 80 7.17 17.90 -0.45
N GLY A 81 6.42 17.44 0.55
CA GLY A 81 4.99 17.75 0.72
C GLY A 81 4.06 16.76 0.00
N GLU A 82 4.60 15.73 -0.64
CA GLU A 82 3.82 14.62 -1.20
C GLU A 82 3.38 13.63 -0.13
N PHE A 83 2.28 12.95 -0.41
CA PHE A 83 1.72 11.90 0.44
C PHE A 83 1.62 10.62 -0.37
N LEU A 84 1.94 9.50 0.28
CA LEU A 84 1.81 8.17 -0.29
C LEU A 84 0.87 7.35 0.59
N GLU A 85 -0.15 6.77 -0.03
CA GLU A 85 -1.05 5.83 0.61
C GLU A 85 -0.72 4.41 0.14
N LEU A 86 -0.30 3.57 1.09
CA LEU A 86 -0.07 2.14 0.85
C LEU A 86 -1.20 1.39 1.52
N ASN A 87 -1.92 0.54 0.81
CA ASN A 87 -3.10 -0.10 1.38
C ASN A 87 -3.01 -1.61 1.44
N GLU A 88 -3.98 -2.21 2.13
CA GLU A 88 -4.05 -3.66 2.38
C GLU A 88 -4.22 -4.53 1.13
N ASP A 89 -4.46 -3.94 -0.05
CA ASP A 89 -4.53 -4.68 -1.31
C ASP A 89 -3.14 -4.93 -1.94
N LEU A 90 -2.09 -4.25 -1.45
CA LEU A 90 -0.71 -4.47 -1.89
C LEU A 90 -0.13 -5.76 -1.34
N ASP A 91 0.59 -6.50 -2.17
CA ASP A 91 1.34 -7.68 -1.72
C ASP A 91 2.45 -7.22 -0.75
N GLY A 92 2.60 -7.91 0.37
CA GLY A 92 3.57 -7.53 1.41
C GLY A 92 3.12 -6.39 2.34
N PHE A 93 1.86 -5.94 2.28
CA PHE A 93 1.36 -4.89 3.18
C PHE A 93 1.54 -5.22 4.68
N PRO A 94 1.15 -6.41 5.19
CA PRO A 94 1.35 -6.74 6.60
C PRO A 94 2.83 -6.73 7.03
N GLU A 95 3.72 -7.18 6.14
CA GLU A 95 5.17 -7.15 6.34
C GLU A 95 5.69 -5.71 6.40
N ALA A 96 5.18 -4.83 5.52
CA ALA A 96 5.55 -3.42 5.50
C ALA A 96 5.14 -2.70 6.80
N VAL A 97 3.91 -2.91 7.28
CA VAL A 97 3.45 -2.36 8.57
C VAL A 97 4.37 -2.79 9.71
N ARG A 98 4.71 -4.09 9.76
CA ARG A 98 5.59 -4.64 10.78
C ARG A 98 6.98 -4.01 10.73
N ALA A 99 7.57 -3.93 9.53
CA ALA A 99 8.90 -3.36 9.34
C ALA A 99 8.96 -1.87 9.70
N VAL A 100 7.92 -1.09 9.40
CA VAL A 100 7.80 0.32 9.80
C VAL A 100 7.73 0.44 11.33
N ALA A 101 6.91 -0.37 12.00
CA ALA A 101 6.77 -0.36 13.45
C ALA A 101 8.09 -0.77 14.15
N GLU A 102 8.72 -1.85 13.68
CA GLU A 102 10.01 -2.32 14.18
C GLU A 102 11.10 -1.25 14.04
N ARG A 103 11.18 -0.58 12.88
CA ARG A 103 12.12 0.53 12.66
C ARG A 103 11.90 1.67 13.65
N ALA A 104 10.64 2.00 13.95
CA ALA A 104 10.29 3.06 14.88
C ALA A 104 10.51 2.66 16.36
N GLY A 105 10.83 1.40 16.64
CA GLY A 105 10.89 0.86 18.00
C GLY A 105 9.52 0.87 18.68
N ARG A 106 8.43 0.80 17.91
CA ARG A 106 7.06 0.79 18.40
C ARG A 106 6.44 -0.61 18.28
N PRO A 107 5.47 -0.96 19.13
CA PRO A 107 4.70 -2.18 18.92
C PRO A 107 3.97 -2.13 17.59
N VAL A 108 3.87 -3.28 16.92
CA VAL A 108 3.07 -3.44 15.70
C VAL A 108 1.60 -3.21 16.07
N PRO A 109 0.86 -2.35 15.35
CA PRO A 109 -0.56 -2.14 15.61
C PRO A 109 -1.38 -3.42 15.39
N GLU A 110 -2.31 -3.71 16.29
CA GLU A 110 -3.30 -4.76 16.11
C GLU A 110 -4.34 -4.31 15.07
N LEU A 111 -4.17 -4.78 13.83
CA LEU A 111 -4.92 -4.29 12.67
C LEU A 111 -6.45 -4.43 12.82
N ASP A 112 -6.90 -5.53 13.43
CA ASP A 112 -8.33 -5.78 13.66
C ASP A 112 -8.93 -4.93 14.77
N GLU A 113 -8.12 -4.49 15.74
CA GLU A 113 -8.54 -3.48 16.72
C GLU A 113 -8.68 -2.12 16.06
N LEU A 114 -7.72 -1.76 15.21
CA LEU A 114 -7.73 -0.50 14.50
C LEU A 114 -8.96 -0.39 13.59
N ARG A 115 -9.25 -1.43 12.79
CA ARG A 115 -10.45 -1.49 11.93
C ARG A 115 -11.75 -1.25 12.70
N ARG A 116 -11.84 -1.76 13.93
CA ARG A 116 -13.03 -1.60 14.78
C ARG A 116 -13.12 -0.23 15.43
N ALA A 117 -11.99 0.35 15.83
CA ALA A 117 -11.94 1.66 16.45
C ALA A 117 -12.21 2.79 15.45
N GLY A 118 -11.73 2.63 14.20
CA GLY A 118 -11.71 3.69 13.20
C GLY A 118 -10.66 4.78 13.52
N GLY A 119 -10.23 5.51 12.49
CA GLY A 119 -9.26 6.61 12.63
C GLY A 119 -7.81 6.20 12.36
N CYS A 120 -6.86 7.03 12.86
CA CYS A 120 -5.43 6.91 12.55
C CYS A 120 -4.59 6.80 13.83
N VAL A 121 -3.52 6.01 13.77
CA VAL A 121 -2.48 5.91 14.80
C VAL A 121 -1.10 6.13 14.18
N GLU A 122 -0.29 6.98 14.80
CA GLU A 122 1.08 7.25 14.34
C GLU A 122 2.00 6.04 14.63
N ILE A 123 2.67 5.52 13.60
CA ILE A 123 3.62 4.40 13.73
C ILE A 123 5.07 4.90 13.77
N CYS A 124 5.43 5.81 12.87
CA CYS A 124 6.80 6.28 12.75
C CYS A 124 6.80 7.78 12.48
N ARG A 125 7.47 8.55 13.34
CA ARG A 125 7.73 9.97 13.10
C ARG A 125 9.22 10.19 12.97
N ALA A 126 9.64 10.98 11.99
CA ALA A 126 11.01 11.46 11.94
C ALA A 126 11.34 12.17 13.27
N ARG A 127 12.46 11.81 13.90
CA ARG A 127 12.95 12.56 15.07
C ARG A 127 13.24 13.98 14.60
N THR A 128 12.43 14.93 15.03
CA THR A 128 12.80 16.33 14.97
C THR A 128 14.05 16.49 15.82
N VAL A 129 15.21 16.71 15.18
CA VAL A 129 16.39 17.15 15.91
C VAL A 129 16.06 18.57 16.35
N GLY A 130 15.64 18.73 17.61
CA GLY A 130 15.49 20.04 18.22
C GLY A 130 16.84 20.77 18.13
N GLY A 131 16.82 21.95 17.53
CA GLY A 131 17.94 22.89 17.55
C GLY A 131 18.12 23.55 18.92
#